data_AF-A0A8J7Q925-F1
#
_entry.id   AF-A0A8J7Q925-F1
#
_cell.length_a   1.000
_cell.length_b   1.000
_cell.length_c   1.000
_cell.angle_alpha   90.00
_cell.angle_beta   90.00
_cell.angle_gamma   90.00
#
_symmetry.space_group_name_H-M   'P 1'
#
loop_
_entity.id
_entity.type
_entity.pdbx_description
1 polymer ?
#
loop_
_entity_poly.entity_id
_entity_poly.type
_entity_poly.pdbx_seq_one_letter_code
_entity_poly.pdbx_strand_id
1 'polypeptide(L)'
;MPESRPKLALPLWTERYAAPLAPASVEEMAARGWDYVDVVFVTGDAYVDHPSFAMAILHRVLEAAGYRVAMLSQPDWRSADSWRQFGRPRLFFAVSAGNMDSLINHYTANKKVRNDDAYSPGGRIGLRPDRATLPYCQRCREAFPGVPVIAG
;
A
#
# COMPACT_ATOMS: atom_id res chain seq x y z
N MET A 1 18.07 21.16 -17.54
CA MET A 1 17.95 19.77 -17.03
C MET A 1 17.53 19.89 -15.58
N PRO A 2 16.43 19.26 -15.11
CA PRO A 2 16.08 19.37 -13.70
C PRO A 2 17.14 18.62 -12.89
N GLU A 3 17.75 19.32 -11.93
CA GLU A 3 18.77 18.79 -11.04
C GLU A 3 18.30 17.50 -10.35
N SER A 4 19.13 16.46 -10.38
CA SER A 4 18.87 15.22 -9.66
C SER A 4 18.92 15.50 -8.15
N ARG A 5 17.75 15.74 -7.53
CA ARG A 5 17.59 15.72 -6.07
C ARG A 5 18.26 14.42 -5.55
N PRO A 6 19.06 14.50 -4.47
CA PRO A 6 19.80 13.35 -3.97
C PRO A 6 18.83 12.20 -3.70
N LYS A 7 19.21 11.00 -4.15
CA LYS A 7 18.53 9.75 -3.79
C LYS A 7 18.43 9.70 -2.27
N LEU A 8 17.24 9.38 -1.75
CA LEU A 8 16.93 9.37 -0.33
C LEU A 8 18.10 8.87 0.52
N ALA A 9 18.73 9.77 1.27
CA ALA A 9 19.56 9.42 2.40
C ALA A 9 18.65 9.10 3.59
N LEU A 10 17.70 8.18 3.40
CA LEU A 10 17.12 7.51 4.56
C LEU A 10 18.28 6.67 5.12
N PRO A 11 18.66 6.83 6.40
CA PRO A 11 19.57 5.90 7.03
C PRO A 11 18.84 4.57 7.07
N LEU A 12 18.96 3.79 5.98
CA LEU A 12 18.18 2.57 5.78
C LEU A 12 18.45 1.60 6.92
N TRP A 13 19.62 1.68 7.56
CA TRP A 13 19.98 0.93 8.76
C TRP A 13 21.01 1.73 9.55
N THR A 14 20.69 2.07 10.81
CA THR A 14 21.75 2.23 11.83
C THR A 14 21.58 1.07 12.79
N GLU A 15 22.67 0.46 13.25
CA GLU A 15 22.68 -0.75 14.12
C GLU A 15 21.82 -0.63 15.40
N ARG A 16 21.25 0.55 15.69
CA ARG A 16 20.47 0.86 16.89
C ARG A 16 18.96 1.01 16.67
N TYR A 17 18.47 1.17 15.44
CA TYR A 17 17.03 1.40 15.18
C TYR A 17 16.56 0.76 13.87
N ALA A 18 15.36 0.16 13.90
CA ALA A 18 14.69 -0.33 12.70
C ALA A 18 14.46 0.82 11.69
N ALA A 19 14.55 0.51 10.41
CA ALA A 19 14.25 1.46 9.34
C ALA A 19 12.83 2.03 9.52
N PRO A 20 12.61 3.34 9.38
CA PRO A 20 11.26 3.92 9.49
C PRO A 20 10.28 3.24 8.54
N LEU A 21 9.07 2.93 9.00
CA LEU A 21 7.98 2.37 8.18
C LEU A 21 7.62 3.30 7.03
N ALA A 22 7.26 2.76 5.86
CA ALA A 22 6.76 3.57 4.76
C ALA A 22 5.56 4.43 5.21
N PRO A 23 5.43 5.68 4.75
CA PRO A 23 4.31 6.54 5.14
C PRO A 23 2.98 5.90 4.73
N ALA A 24 2.09 5.75 5.68
CA ALA A 24 0.72 5.29 5.53
C ALA A 24 -0.31 6.43 5.65
N SER A 25 0.15 7.64 5.99
CA SER A 25 -0.68 8.86 6.02
C SER A 25 0.01 10.07 5.38
N VAL A 26 -0.77 11.11 5.06
CA VAL A 26 -0.25 12.36 4.50
C VAL A 26 0.65 13.10 5.50
N GLU A 27 0.38 12.98 6.80
CA GLU A 27 1.20 13.55 7.86
C GLU A 27 2.57 12.87 7.93
N GLU A 28 2.62 11.55 7.82
CA GLU A 28 3.89 10.79 7.79
C GLU A 28 4.69 11.10 6.52
N MET A 29 4.01 11.26 5.38
CA MET A 29 4.64 11.70 4.13
C MET A 29 5.23 13.12 4.28
N ALA A 30 4.48 14.04 4.87
CA ALA A 30 4.92 15.41 5.11
C ALA A 30 6.07 15.48 6.13
N ALA A 31 6.04 14.64 7.18
CA ALA A 31 7.12 14.52 8.17
C ALA A 31 8.45 14.05 7.54
N ARG A 32 8.39 13.32 6.42
CA ARG A 32 9.56 12.97 5.59
C ARG A 32 10.01 14.10 4.65
N GLY A 33 9.30 15.24 4.63
CA GLY A 33 9.55 16.35 3.71
C GLY A 33 9.16 16.06 2.27
N TRP A 34 8.25 15.11 2.04
CA TRP A 34 7.84 14.71 0.69
C TRP A 34 6.63 15.50 0.23
N ASP A 35 6.75 16.07 -0.97
CA ASP A 35 5.73 16.77 -1.74
C ASP A 35 5.00 15.86 -2.74
N TYR A 36 5.54 14.66 -2.98
CA TYR A 36 4.97 13.64 -3.86
C TYR A 36 5.51 12.24 -3.52
N VAL A 37 4.82 11.23 -4.05
CA VAL A 37 5.24 9.83 -4.05
C VAL A 37 5.43 9.32 -5.48
N ASP A 38 6.38 8.42 -5.68
CA ASP A 38 6.61 7.77 -6.96
C ASP A 38 5.66 6.59 -7.15
N VAL A 39 5.48 5.78 -6.10
CA VAL A 39 4.64 4.58 -6.10
C VAL A 39 3.73 4.57 -4.88
N VAL A 40 2.45 4.30 -5.10
CA VAL A 40 1.50 3.99 -4.01
C VAL A 40 1.17 2.51 -4.08
N PHE A 41 1.54 1.81 -3.02
CA PHE A 41 1.14 0.43 -2.81
C PHE A 41 -0.27 0.40 -2.20
N VAL A 42 -1.16 -0.40 -2.76
CA VAL A 42 -2.53 -0.60 -2.30
C VAL A 42 -2.72 -2.06 -1.94
N THR A 43 -3.05 -2.34 -0.69
CA THR A 43 -3.14 -3.72 -0.18
C THR A 43 -4.45 -3.96 0.57
N GLY A 44 -4.96 -5.19 0.46
CA GLY A 44 -6.11 -5.65 1.23
C GLY A 44 -5.75 -6.13 2.65
N ASP A 45 -4.47 -6.19 2.99
CA ASP A 45 -4.00 -6.49 4.35
C ASP A 45 -3.69 -5.20 5.12
N ALA A 46 -3.60 -5.32 6.44
CA ALA A 46 -2.90 -4.36 7.28
C ALA A 46 -1.46 -4.18 6.80
N TYR A 47 -0.93 -2.96 6.89
CA TYR A 47 0.49 -2.74 6.67
C TYR A 47 1.29 -3.31 7.83
N VAL A 48 2.01 -4.40 7.55
CA VAL A 48 2.96 -5.03 8.47
C VAL A 48 4.30 -5.09 7.75
N ASP A 49 5.31 -4.42 8.29
CA ASP A 49 6.66 -4.40 7.72
C ASP A 49 7.46 -5.62 8.19
N HIS A 50 7.03 -6.80 7.74
CA HIS A 50 7.66 -8.09 8.05
C HIS A 50 8.00 -8.83 6.75
N PRO A 51 9.16 -9.52 6.65
CA PRO A 51 9.58 -10.20 5.42
C PRO A 51 8.63 -11.29 4.91
N SER A 52 7.70 -11.78 5.73
CA SER A 52 6.63 -12.69 5.27
C SER A 52 5.54 -11.99 4.45
N PHE A 53 5.56 -10.66 4.36
CA PHE A 53 4.60 -9.85 3.61
C PHE A 53 5.31 -9.35 2.36
N ALA A 54 4.85 -9.78 1.17
CA ALA A 54 5.52 -9.43 -0.09
C ALA A 54 5.66 -7.90 -0.26
N MET A 55 4.63 -7.17 0.12
CA MET A 55 4.57 -5.71 0.13
C MET A 55 5.74 -5.09 0.91
N ALA A 56 6.06 -5.65 2.09
CA ALA A 56 7.16 -5.20 2.95
C ALA A 56 8.50 -5.28 2.21
N ILE A 57 8.76 -6.39 1.53
CA ILE A 57 9.98 -6.57 0.75
C ILE A 57 10.02 -5.60 -0.44
N LEU A 58 8.93 -5.54 -1.21
CA LEU A 58 8.89 -4.77 -2.46
C LEU A 58 9.05 -3.26 -2.21
N HIS A 59 8.38 -2.70 -1.19
CA HIS A 59 8.52 -1.28 -0.90
C HIS A 59 9.94 -0.94 -0.44
N ARG A 60 10.58 -1.80 0.39
CA ARG A 60 11.97 -1.61 0.83
C ARG A 60 12.97 -1.68 -0.32
N VAL A 61 12.77 -2.58 -1.28
CA VAL A 61 13.59 -2.66 -2.49
C VAL A 61 13.48 -1.38 -3.32
N LEU A 62 12.26 -0.84 -3.48
CA LEU A 62 12.05 0.41 -4.20
C LEU A 62 12.61 1.63 -3.43
N GLU A 63 12.44 1.71 -2.11
CA GLU A 63 13.06 2.75 -1.28
C GLU A 63 14.59 2.70 -1.39
N ALA A 64 15.19 1.51 -1.34
CA ALA A 64 16.63 1.33 -1.51
C ALA A 64 17.14 1.74 -2.91
N ALA A 65 16.29 1.63 -3.94
CA ALA A 65 16.57 2.15 -5.27
C ALA A 65 16.39 3.68 -5.38
N GLY A 66 15.89 4.33 -4.34
CA GLY A 66 15.72 5.77 -4.23
C GLY A 66 14.31 6.29 -4.55
N TYR A 67 13.31 5.41 -4.67
CA TYR A 67 11.93 5.81 -4.91
C TYR A 67 11.20 6.20 -3.63
N ARG A 68 10.27 7.14 -3.73
CA ARG A 68 9.35 7.53 -2.65
C ARG A 68 8.11 6.64 -2.71
N VAL A 69 7.95 5.81 -1.70
CA VAL A 69 6.88 4.81 -1.65
C VAL A 69 5.94 5.11 -0.50
N ALA A 70 4.63 5.05 -0.74
CA ALA A 70 3.61 5.14 0.30
C ALA A 70 2.72 3.90 0.33
N MET A 71 2.13 3.62 1.50
CA MET A 71 1.29 2.46 1.74
C MET A 71 -0.16 2.87 1.95
N LEU A 72 -1.06 2.35 1.12
CA LEU A 72 -2.50 2.48 1.24
C LEU A 72 -3.08 1.11 1.67
N SER A 73 -3.17 0.92 2.98
CA SER A 73 -3.60 -0.32 3.62
C SER A 73 -5.09 -0.33 3.88
N GLN A 74 -5.80 -1.35 3.38
CA GLN A 74 -7.26 -1.52 3.57
C GLN A 74 -8.08 -0.23 3.36
N PRO A 75 -7.89 0.48 2.23
CA PRO A 75 -8.65 1.69 1.96
C PRO A 75 -10.15 1.39 1.85
N ASP A 76 -10.99 2.35 2.23
CA ASP A 76 -12.43 2.24 2.00
C ASP A 76 -12.72 2.31 0.50
N TRP A 77 -13.06 1.16 -0.09
CA TRP A 77 -13.27 0.99 -1.53
C TRP A 77 -14.62 1.50 -2.03
N ARG A 78 -15.46 2.02 -1.13
CA ARG A 78 -16.78 2.57 -1.47
C ARG A 78 -16.67 3.87 -2.26
N SER A 79 -15.57 4.61 -2.10
CA SER A 79 -15.23 5.78 -2.92
C SER A 79 -13.75 5.77 -3.31
N ALA A 80 -13.35 6.67 -4.22
CA ALA A 80 -11.95 6.85 -4.62
C ALA A 80 -11.17 7.81 -3.70
N ASP A 81 -11.77 8.30 -2.61
CA ASP A 81 -11.17 9.38 -1.80
C ASP A 81 -9.90 8.93 -1.08
N SER A 82 -9.87 7.70 -0.55
CA SER A 82 -8.67 7.15 0.08
C SER A 82 -7.47 7.08 -0.88
N TRP A 83 -7.71 6.89 -2.17
CA TRP A 83 -6.63 6.86 -3.18
C TRP A 83 -6.04 8.24 -3.47
N ARG A 84 -6.73 9.32 -3.08
CA ARG A 84 -6.27 10.69 -3.30
C ARG A 84 -5.37 11.22 -2.20
N GLN A 85 -5.26 10.54 -1.06
CA GLN A 85 -4.58 11.07 0.13
C GLN A 85 -3.11 11.45 -0.09
N PHE A 86 -2.40 10.72 -0.95
CA PHE A 86 -0.98 10.97 -1.26
C PHE A 86 -0.78 11.81 -2.53
N GLY A 87 -1.86 12.31 -3.15
CA GLY A 87 -1.82 12.92 -4.47
C GLY A 87 -1.57 11.91 -5.59
N ARG A 88 -1.30 12.44 -6.79
CA ARG A 88 -1.05 11.62 -7.99
C ARG A 88 0.34 10.96 -7.90
N PRO A 89 0.46 9.63 -7.92
CA PRO A 89 1.76 8.96 -7.99
C PRO A 89 2.47 9.34 -9.29
N ARG A 90 3.78 9.58 -9.22
CA ARG A 90 4.56 9.93 -10.43
C ARG A 90 4.73 8.77 -11.39
N LEU A 91 4.79 7.54 -10.88
CA LEU A 91 5.04 6.33 -11.69
C LEU A 91 3.79 5.46 -11.80
N PHE A 92 3.30 4.87 -10.72
CA PHE A 92 2.17 3.94 -10.76
C PHE A 92 1.55 3.63 -9.40
N PHE A 93 0.37 3.01 -9.43
CA PHE A 93 -0.19 2.26 -8.30
C PHE A 93 0.23 0.78 -8.39
N ALA A 94 0.68 0.21 -7.27
CA ALA A 94 0.96 -1.22 -7.13
C ALA A 94 -0.14 -1.86 -6.28
N VAL A 95 -0.97 -2.71 -6.86
CA VAL A 95 -2.22 -3.18 -6.23
C VAL A 95 -2.17 -4.68 -5.99
N SER A 96 -2.49 -5.10 -4.77
CA SER A 96 -2.66 -6.50 -4.40
C SER A 96 -3.86 -6.71 -3.47
N ALA A 97 -4.44 -7.91 -3.47
CA ALA A 97 -5.46 -8.28 -2.49
C ALA A 97 -4.88 -8.49 -1.07
N GLY A 98 -3.55 -8.53 -0.96
CA GLY A 98 -2.81 -8.91 0.24
C GLY A 98 -2.11 -10.26 0.06
N ASN A 99 -1.56 -10.81 1.13
CA ASN A 99 -0.88 -12.10 1.15
C ASN A 99 -1.82 -13.28 0.91
N MET A 100 -3.12 -13.09 1.14
CA MET A 100 -4.15 -14.10 0.93
C MET A 100 -5.31 -13.50 0.14
N ASP A 101 -5.88 -14.31 -0.76
CA ASP A 101 -7.05 -13.90 -1.52
C ASP A 101 -8.21 -13.52 -0.59
N SER A 102 -8.82 -12.37 -0.87
CA SER A 102 -9.93 -11.80 -0.09
C SER A 102 -11.12 -12.75 0.08
N LEU A 103 -11.44 -13.63 -0.89
CA LEU A 103 -12.52 -14.60 -0.72
C LEU A 103 -12.16 -15.69 0.28
N ILE A 104 -10.89 -16.10 0.33
CA ILE A 104 -10.41 -17.11 1.30
C ILE A 104 -10.43 -16.53 2.72
N ASN A 105 -10.15 -15.24 2.87
CA ASN A 105 -10.29 -14.53 4.14
C ASN A 105 -11.76 -14.38 4.56
N HIS A 106 -12.66 -14.02 3.64
CA HIS A 106 -14.06 -13.83 3.99
C HIS A 106 -14.85 -15.13 4.15
N TYR A 107 -14.46 -16.21 3.47
CA TYR A 107 -15.25 -17.43 3.40
C TYR A 107 -14.43 -18.70 3.71
N THR A 108 -15.10 -19.68 4.32
CA THR A 108 -14.61 -21.06 4.44
C THR A 108 -14.72 -21.79 3.10
N ALA A 109 -14.10 -22.98 2.98
CA ALA A 109 -14.25 -23.84 1.79
C ALA A 109 -15.73 -24.18 1.48
N ASN A 110 -16.59 -24.22 2.51
CA ASN A 110 -18.03 -24.42 2.38
C ASN A 110 -18.82 -23.11 2.18
N LYS A 111 -18.14 -22.02 1.80
CA LYS A 111 -18.71 -20.68 1.57
C LYS A 111 -19.42 -20.03 2.77
N LYS A 112 -19.16 -20.52 4.00
CA LYS A 112 -19.62 -19.84 5.22
C LYS A 112 -18.73 -18.63 5.49
N VAL A 113 -19.33 -17.51 5.88
CA VAL A 113 -18.62 -16.29 6.29
C VAL A 113 -17.75 -16.58 7.51
N ARG A 114 -16.50 -16.10 7.51
CA ARG A 114 -15.62 -16.11 8.68
C ARG A 114 -15.95 -14.93 9.59
N ASN A 115 -15.77 -15.12 10.89
CA ASN A 115 -16.05 -14.09 11.89
C ASN A 115 -14.83 -13.19 12.20
N ASP A 116 -13.69 -13.54 11.62
CA ASP A 116 -12.41 -12.86 11.79
C ASP A 116 -11.65 -12.78 10.45
N ASP A 117 -10.80 -11.78 10.35
CA ASP A 117 -9.84 -11.63 9.26
C ASP A 117 -8.43 -11.47 9.83
N ALA A 118 -7.59 -12.51 9.68
CA ALA A 118 -6.26 -12.59 10.26
C ALA A 118 -5.28 -11.52 9.78
N TYR A 119 -5.54 -10.87 8.63
CA TYR A 119 -4.69 -9.80 8.11
C TYR A 119 -5.31 -8.42 8.28
N SER A 120 -6.45 -8.31 8.98
CA SER A 120 -7.08 -7.04 9.31
C SER A 120 -6.66 -6.57 10.72
N PRO A 121 -6.51 -5.26 10.95
CA PRO A 121 -6.23 -4.73 12.28
C PRO A 121 -7.28 -5.19 13.30
N GLY A 122 -6.81 -5.86 14.36
CA GLY A 122 -7.66 -6.40 15.41
C GLY A 122 -8.60 -7.53 14.98
N GLY A 123 -8.32 -8.21 13.86
CA GLY A 123 -9.15 -9.30 13.36
C GLY A 123 -10.48 -8.84 12.73
N ARG A 124 -10.66 -7.54 12.51
CA ARG A 124 -11.94 -6.97 12.06
C ARG A 124 -12.30 -7.41 10.64
N ILE A 125 -13.51 -7.91 10.47
CA ILE A 125 -14.06 -8.25 9.16
C ILE A 125 -14.54 -7.00 8.40
N GLY A 126 -14.67 -7.12 7.07
CA GLY A 126 -15.29 -6.09 6.24
C GLY A 126 -14.42 -4.85 6.00
N LEU A 127 -13.10 -4.95 6.18
CA LEU A 127 -12.13 -3.89 5.87
C LEU A 127 -11.58 -3.95 4.44
N ARG A 128 -11.96 -4.95 3.66
CA ARG A 128 -11.65 -5.08 2.23
C ARG A 128 -12.85 -5.63 1.46
N PRO A 129 -12.94 -5.41 0.14
CA PRO A 129 -13.96 -6.05 -0.67
C PRO A 129 -13.61 -7.51 -1.02
N ASP A 130 -14.62 -8.25 -1.45
CA ASP A 130 -14.42 -9.50 -2.21
C ASP A 130 -13.64 -9.20 -3.50
N ARG A 131 -12.68 -10.08 -3.82
CA ARG A 131 -11.77 -9.97 -4.98
C ARG A 131 -11.04 -8.63 -5.02
N ALA A 132 -10.46 -8.23 -3.90
CA ALA A 132 -10.01 -6.86 -3.61
C ALA A 132 -9.14 -6.20 -4.69
N THR A 133 -8.30 -6.96 -5.40
CA THR A 133 -7.47 -6.46 -6.50
C THR A 133 -8.29 -5.68 -7.55
N LEU A 134 -9.48 -6.18 -7.92
CA LEU A 134 -10.30 -5.57 -8.97
C LEU A 134 -10.94 -4.23 -8.52
N PRO A 135 -11.67 -4.15 -7.40
CA PRO A 135 -12.16 -2.88 -6.87
C PRO A 135 -11.04 -1.87 -6.65
N TYR A 136 -9.90 -2.29 -6.09
CA TYR A 136 -8.79 -1.37 -5.85
C TYR A 136 -8.19 -0.83 -7.16
N CYS A 137 -8.02 -1.68 -8.16
CA CYS A 137 -7.62 -1.25 -9.50
C CYS A 137 -8.58 -0.22 -10.10
N GLN A 138 -9.89 -0.43 -9.94
CA GLN A 138 -10.91 0.51 -10.41
C GLN A 138 -10.78 1.85 -9.69
N ARG A 139 -10.61 1.85 -8.36
CA ARG A 139 -10.45 3.08 -7.56
C ARG A 139 -9.18 3.84 -7.90
N CYS A 140 -8.07 3.17 -8.20
CA CYS A 140 -6.88 3.83 -8.74
C CYS A 140 -7.19 4.63 -10.02
N ARG A 141 -7.92 4.03 -10.96
CA ARG A 141 -8.26 4.64 -12.26
C ARG A 141 -9.23 5.80 -12.12
N GLU A 142 -10.15 5.72 -11.16
CA GLU A 142 -11.09 6.79 -10.83
C GLU A 142 -10.42 7.96 -10.11
N ALA A 143 -9.51 7.67 -9.17
CA ALA A 143 -8.79 8.70 -8.43
C ALA A 143 -7.89 9.52 -9.36
N PHE A 144 -7.13 8.84 -10.23
CA PHE A 144 -6.19 9.48 -11.15
C PHE A 144 -6.16 8.79 -12.53
N PRO A 145 -7.01 9.23 -13.47
CA PRO A 145 -7.00 8.72 -14.84
C PRO A 145 -5.60 8.81 -15.48
N GLY A 146 -5.23 7.76 -16.21
CA GLY A 146 -3.95 7.66 -16.92
C GLY A 146 -2.73 7.34 -16.06
N VAL A 147 -2.86 7.19 -14.73
CA VAL A 147 -1.78 6.59 -13.91
C VAL A 147 -1.76 5.08 -14.17
N PRO A 148 -0.61 4.48 -14.51
CA PRO A 148 -0.49 3.02 -14.64
C PRO A 148 -0.86 2.30 -13.35
N VAL A 149 -1.46 1.12 -13.50
CA VAL A 149 -1.81 0.24 -12.39
C VAL A 149 -1.18 -1.12 -12.63
N ILE A 150 -0.25 -1.51 -11.75
CA ILE A 150 0.40 -2.81 -11.75
C ILE A 150 -0.31 -3.65 -10.69
N ALA A 151 -0.85 -4.80 -11.09
CA ALA A 151 -1.62 -5.67 -10.19
C ALA A 151 -0.95 -7.05 -10.09
N GLY A 152 -0.84 -7.58 -8.87
CA GLY A 152 -0.18 -8.88 -8.60
C GLY A 152 -0.26 -9.32 -7.15
#